data_AF-A0AA90PX27-F1
#
_entry.id   AF-A0AA90PX27-F1
#
_cell.length_a   1.000
_cell.length_b   1.000
_cell.length_c   1.000
_cell.angle_alpha   90.00
_cell.angle_beta   90.00
_cell.angle_gamma   90.00
#
_symmetry.space_group_name_H-M   'P 1'
#
loop_
_entity.id
_entity.type
_entity.pdbx_description
1 polymer ?
#
loop_
_entity_poly.entity_id
_entity_poly.type
_entity_poly.pdbx_seq_one_letter_code
_entity_poly.pdbx_strand_id
1 'polypeptide(L)'
;MVAGLLPLIAFAALSVVTIIVLAWYAKKGLDEIFKKPNVEARVYIPTPEELAEDAKKKADAAAAGKAEADRKAADANAAAEMAADDATTILAKAELDCGESGSYGALLKKNGKNKYDRDHIPSKAALQKAALDQLDERQIELTDKQAAVLFGPYGMISKAGATVVTLKNDHRLLSETYGSKNNVAKIEQDAKELQLAAIRDAKAIQNGANEMDAKCQKKYKNSTKKITSKTHAQYISEINAMIDGVRKIPVKK
;
A
#
# COMPACT_ATOMS: atom_id res chain seq x y z
N MET A 1 -71.67 -11.80 -36.21
CA MET A 1 -70.30 -11.24 -36.28
C MET A 1 -69.37 -12.26 -35.63
N VAL A 2 -68.41 -12.77 -36.40
CA VAL A 2 -67.53 -13.89 -36.06
C VAL A 2 -66.14 -13.35 -35.70
N ALA A 3 -65.61 -13.86 -34.58
CA ALA A 3 -64.22 -14.19 -34.20
C ALA A 3 -63.03 -13.26 -34.50
N GLY A 4 -62.04 -13.32 -33.59
CA GLY A 4 -60.64 -13.06 -33.94
C GLY A 4 -59.71 -12.82 -32.75
N LEU A 5 -59.23 -13.90 -32.13
CA LEU A 5 -58.25 -13.93 -31.02
C LEU A 5 -56.80 -14.02 -31.58
N LEU A 6 -55.86 -13.27 -30.98
CA LEU A 6 -54.37 -13.48 -30.92
C LEU A 6 -53.54 -13.29 -32.23
N PRO A 7 -52.21 -12.94 -32.17
CA PRO A 7 -51.22 -13.55 -31.28
C PRO A 7 -50.12 -12.66 -30.60
N LEU A 8 -49.89 -12.99 -29.33
CA LEU A 8 -48.63 -12.86 -28.58
C LEU A 8 -47.65 -13.95 -29.06
N ILE A 9 -46.95 -13.76 -30.18
CA ILE A 9 -45.85 -14.66 -30.59
C ILE A 9 -44.75 -13.82 -31.24
N ALA A 10 -43.92 -13.15 -30.43
CA ALA A 10 -42.70 -12.52 -30.93
C ALA A 10 -41.50 -12.59 -29.96
N PHE A 11 -41.67 -13.09 -28.73
CA PHE A 11 -40.57 -13.17 -27.75
C PHE A 11 -40.03 -14.58 -27.47
N ALA A 12 -40.56 -15.63 -28.11
CA ALA A 12 -40.11 -17.02 -27.87
C ALA A 12 -39.03 -17.52 -28.86
N ALA A 13 -38.74 -16.81 -29.95
CA ALA A 13 -37.83 -17.30 -30.99
C ALA A 13 -36.35 -16.98 -30.75
N LEU A 14 -36.03 -15.96 -29.94
CA LEU A 14 -34.63 -15.54 -29.71
C LEU A 14 -33.91 -16.42 -28.66
N SER A 15 -34.65 -17.07 -27.75
CA SER A 15 -34.07 -17.88 -26.67
C SER A 15 -33.63 -19.28 -27.14
N VAL A 16 -34.30 -19.85 -28.15
CA VAL A 16 -34.03 -21.22 -28.64
C VAL A 16 -32.71 -21.30 -29.43
N VAL A 17 -32.37 -20.25 -30.19
CA VAL A 17 -31.13 -20.24 -31.01
C VAL A 17 -29.87 -20.20 -30.14
N THR A 18 -29.88 -19.45 -29.02
CA THR A 18 -28.77 -19.43 -28.05
C THR A 18 -28.56 -20.77 -27.34
N ILE A 19 -29.63 -21.51 -27.05
CA ILE A 19 -29.54 -22.82 -26.38
C ILE A 19 -28.94 -23.87 -27.33
N ILE A 20 -29.27 -23.82 -28.63
CA ILE A 20 -28.74 -24.75 -29.62
C ILE A 20 -27.23 -24.52 -29.86
N VAL A 21 -26.77 -23.26 -29.89
CA VAL A 21 -25.34 -22.94 -30.05
C VAL A 21 -24.52 -23.41 -28.83
N LEU A 22 -25.04 -23.23 -27.62
CA LEU A 22 -24.38 -23.71 -26.40
C LEU A 22 -24.33 -25.25 -26.33
N ALA A 23 -25.39 -25.94 -26.78
CA ALA A 23 -25.40 -27.40 -26.86
C ALA A 23 -24.43 -27.94 -27.92
N TRP A 24 -24.23 -27.23 -29.03
CA TRP A 24 -23.27 -27.60 -30.06
C TRP A 24 -21.81 -27.45 -29.58
N TYR A 25 -21.51 -26.35 -28.87
CA TYR A 25 -20.18 -26.15 -28.27
C TYR A 25 -19.87 -27.16 -27.14
N ALA A 26 -20.88 -27.52 -26.31
CA ALA A 26 -20.71 -28.54 -25.27
C ALA A 26 -20.43 -29.93 -25.86
N LYS A 27 -21.05 -30.28 -26.99
CA LYS A 27 -20.82 -31.57 -27.66
C LYS A 27 -19.44 -31.66 -28.32
N LYS A 28 -18.98 -30.59 -28.98
CA LYS A 28 -17.62 -30.54 -29.56
C LYS A 28 -16.52 -30.59 -28.49
N GLY A 29 -16.75 -29.99 -27.32
CA GLY A 29 -15.82 -30.06 -26.19
C GLY A 29 -15.69 -31.47 -25.58
N LEU A 30 -16.79 -32.23 -25.54
CA LEU A 30 -16.78 -33.60 -25.03
C LEU A 30 -16.13 -34.60 -26.00
N ASP A 31 -16.37 -34.46 -27.31
CA ASP A 31 -15.83 -35.40 -28.30
C ASP A 31 -14.30 -35.30 -28.46
N GLU A 32 -13.70 -34.16 -28.11
CA GLU A 32 -12.23 -33.97 -28.04
C GLU A 32 -11.60 -34.58 -26.77
N ILE A 33 -12.36 -34.70 -25.67
CA ILE A 33 -11.90 -35.34 -24.42
C ILE A 33 -11.81 -36.87 -24.56
N PHE A 34 -12.64 -37.48 -25.42
CA PHE A 34 -12.69 -38.94 -25.58
C PHE A 34 -11.78 -39.50 -26.70
N LYS A 35 -10.92 -38.67 -27.31
CA LYS A 35 -9.93 -39.13 -28.30
C LYS A 35 -8.50 -38.98 -27.76
N LYS A 36 -8.08 -39.91 -26.89
CA LYS A 36 -6.82 -40.70 -26.99
C LYS A 36 -6.58 -41.59 -25.75
N PRO A 37 -5.83 -42.70 -25.90
CA PRO A 37 -5.90 -43.85 -24.99
C PRO A 37 -4.88 -43.81 -23.85
N ASN A 38 -5.22 -44.51 -22.76
CA ASN A 38 -4.37 -45.07 -21.70
C ASN A 38 -3.16 -44.25 -21.22
N VAL A 39 -3.38 -43.44 -20.19
CA VAL A 39 -2.39 -43.18 -19.14
C VAL A 39 -3.14 -43.34 -17.82
N GLU A 40 -2.67 -44.23 -16.93
CA GLU A 40 -3.23 -44.40 -15.59
C GLU A 40 -3.04 -43.10 -14.78
N ALA A 41 -4.01 -42.20 -14.87
CA ALA A 41 -4.11 -41.06 -13.99
C ALA A 41 -4.55 -41.56 -12.61
N ARG A 42 -3.59 -41.78 -11.70
CA ARG A 42 -3.90 -41.80 -10.27
C ARG A 42 -4.49 -40.44 -9.92
N VAL A 43 -5.79 -40.42 -9.69
CA VAL A 43 -6.51 -39.25 -9.15
C VAL A 43 -5.85 -38.92 -7.81
N TYR A 44 -5.13 -37.79 -7.77
CA TYR A 44 -4.60 -37.26 -6.53
C TYR A 44 -5.78 -36.74 -5.70
N ILE A 45 -6.05 -37.40 -4.58
CA ILE A 45 -7.01 -36.98 -3.58
C ILE A 45 -6.16 -36.35 -2.46
N PRO A 46 -6.22 -35.02 -2.26
CA PRO A 46 -5.46 -34.37 -1.20
C PRO A 46 -5.91 -34.90 0.16
N THR A 47 -4.96 -35.09 1.05
CA THR A 47 -5.23 -35.54 2.41
C THR A 47 -5.95 -34.46 3.23
N PRO A 48 -6.70 -34.83 4.28
CA PRO A 48 -7.32 -33.86 5.19
C PRO A 48 -6.33 -32.84 5.79
N GLU A 49 -5.06 -33.21 5.98
CA GLU A 49 -4.00 -32.30 6.43
C GLU A 49 -3.61 -31.26 5.37
N GLU A 50 -3.46 -31.69 4.11
CA GLU A 50 -3.18 -30.77 2.99
C GLU A 50 -4.35 -29.78 2.78
N LEU A 51 -5.60 -30.24 2.94
CA LEU A 51 -6.78 -29.37 2.91
C LEU A 51 -6.81 -28.36 4.08
N ALA A 52 -6.36 -28.76 5.26
CA ALA A 52 -6.29 -27.90 6.44
C ALA A 52 -5.18 -26.84 6.31
N GLU A 53 -4.01 -27.21 5.77
CA GLU A 53 -2.91 -26.28 5.50
C GLU A 53 -3.29 -25.26 4.43
N ASP A 54 -3.97 -25.69 3.37
CA ASP A 54 -4.44 -24.82 2.29
C ASP A 54 -5.55 -23.87 2.76
N ALA A 55 -6.42 -24.33 3.67
CA ALA A 55 -7.41 -23.49 4.35
C ALA A 55 -6.75 -22.44 5.27
N LYS A 56 -5.71 -22.83 6.01
CA LYS A 56 -4.94 -21.91 6.86
C LYS A 56 -4.23 -20.83 6.03
N LYS A 57 -3.54 -21.21 4.94
CA LYS A 57 -2.90 -20.25 4.02
C LYS A 57 -3.90 -19.27 3.42
N LYS A 58 -5.11 -19.74 3.06
CA LYS A 58 -6.18 -18.86 2.56
C LYS A 58 -6.74 -17.93 3.63
N ALA A 59 -6.85 -18.39 4.88
CA ALA A 59 -7.26 -17.55 6.00
C ALA A 59 -6.21 -16.49 6.34
N ASP A 60 -4.93 -16.84 6.33
CA ASP A 60 -3.82 -15.91 6.57
C ASP A 60 -3.72 -14.85 5.46
N ALA A 61 -3.91 -15.25 4.20
CA ALA A 61 -3.98 -14.34 3.05
C ALA A 61 -5.20 -13.41 3.12
N ALA A 62 -6.35 -13.91 3.59
CA ALA A 62 -7.56 -13.10 3.78
C ALA A 62 -7.41 -12.10 4.95
N ALA A 63 -6.74 -12.48 6.04
CA ALA A 63 -6.42 -11.60 7.15
C ALA A 63 -5.43 -10.50 6.75
N ALA A 64 -4.41 -10.84 5.95
CA ALA A 64 -3.48 -9.88 5.38
C ALA A 64 -4.16 -8.89 4.42
N GLY A 65 -5.07 -9.39 3.56
CA GLY A 65 -5.86 -8.56 2.65
C GLY A 65 -6.81 -7.59 3.37
N LYS A 66 -7.39 -8.02 4.50
CA LYS A 66 -8.22 -7.14 5.35
C LYS A 66 -7.39 -6.07 6.05
N ALA A 67 -6.22 -6.41 6.61
CA ALA A 67 -5.31 -5.44 7.22
C ALA A 67 -4.78 -4.41 6.20
N GLU A 68 -4.56 -4.83 4.94
CA GLU A 68 -4.20 -3.92 3.84
C GLU A 68 -5.35 -2.99 3.45
N ALA A 69 -6.58 -3.50 3.39
CA ALA A 69 -7.77 -2.70 3.12
C ALA A 69 -8.04 -1.66 4.23
N ASP A 70 -7.89 -2.07 5.49
CA ASP A 70 -8.06 -1.19 6.66
C ASP A 70 -6.97 -0.11 6.71
N ARG A 71 -5.72 -0.44 6.35
CA ARG A 71 -4.64 0.55 6.17
C ARG A 71 -4.89 1.52 5.02
N LYS A 72 -5.32 1.02 3.85
CA LYS A 72 -5.67 1.89 2.71
C LYS A 72 -6.82 2.82 3.05
N ALA A 73 -7.82 2.36 3.79
CA ALA A 73 -8.92 3.18 4.29
C ALA A 73 -8.41 4.24 5.30
N ALA A 74 -7.49 3.88 6.20
CA ALA A 74 -6.88 4.81 7.14
C ALA A 74 -6.01 5.88 6.44
N ASP A 75 -5.22 5.51 5.44
CA ASP A 75 -4.40 6.45 4.66
C ASP A 75 -5.28 7.35 3.76
N ALA A 76 -6.36 6.84 3.19
CA ALA A 76 -7.34 7.63 2.43
C ALA A 76 -8.10 8.62 3.33
N ASN A 77 -8.49 8.20 4.54
CA ASN A 77 -9.13 9.07 5.52
C ASN A 77 -8.15 10.14 6.03
N ALA A 78 -6.87 9.80 6.22
CA ALA A 78 -5.84 10.78 6.57
C ALA A 78 -5.62 11.81 5.44
N ALA A 79 -5.65 11.37 4.17
CA ALA A 79 -5.59 12.28 3.02
C ALA A 79 -6.84 13.18 2.92
N ALA A 80 -8.02 12.68 3.30
CA ALA A 80 -9.26 13.45 3.36
C ALA A 80 -9.28 14.47 4.52
N GLU A 81 -8.80 14.09 5.71
CA GLU A 81 -8.60 15.02 6.83
C GLU A 81 -7.58 16.11 6.50
N MET A 82 -6.51 15.77 5.77
CA MET A 82 -5.55 16.76 5.26
C MET A 82 -6.21 17.77 4.32
N ALA A 83 -7.11 17.35 3.43
CA ALA A 83 -7.83 18.26 2.55
C ALA A 83 -8.78 19.20 3.31
N ALA A 84 -9.31 18.76 4.47
CA ALA A 84 -10.17 19.56 5.33
C ALA A 84 -9.39 20.57 6.20
N ASP A 85 -8.24 20.19 6.78
CA ASP A 85 -7.36 21.08 7.56
C ASP A 85 -6.60 22.09 6.67
N ASP A 86 -6.33 21.71 5.41
CA ASP A 86 -5.73 22.58 4.39
C ASP A 86 -6.68 23.68 3.94
N ALA A 87 -8.00 23.58 4.11
CA ALA A 87 -8.92 24.65 3.73
C ALA A 87 -9.03 25.79 4.79
N THR A 88 -8.83 25.48 6.07
CA THR A 88 -9.13 26.40 7.18
C THR A 88 -7.92 27.14 7.76
N THR A 89 -6.68 26.73 7.43
CA THR A 89 -5.44 27.23 8.08
C THR A 89 -4.40 27.83 7.13
N ILE A 90 -4.77 28.21 5.91
CA ILE A 90 -3.82 28.70 4.87
C ILE A 90 -3.19 30.06 5.20
N LEU A 91 -3.73 30.84 6.13
CA LEU A 91 -3.37 32.26 6.25
C LEU A 91 -2.03 32.59 6.97
N ALA A 92 -1.25 31.63 7.48
CA ALA A 92 0.03 31.98 8.14
C ALA A 92 1.16 30.91 8.16
N LYS A 93 0.98 29.71 7.60
CA LYS A 93 2.03 28.69 7.62
C LYS A 93 3.11 29.03 6.57
N ALA A 94 4.39 28.93 6.94
CA ALA A 94 5.50 29.08 6.01
C ALA A 94 5.39 28.06 4.87
N GLU A 95 5.79 28.44 3.66
CA GLU A 95 5.73 27.56 2.49
C GLU A 95 6.86 26.53 2.50
N LEU A 96 6.59 25.33 1.95
CA LEU A 96 7.61 24.34 1.66
C LEU A 96 8.49 24.81 0.50
N ASP A 97 9.78 24.49 0.56
CA ASP A 97 10.71 24.69 -0.57
C ASP A 97 11.16 23.35 -1.16
N CYS A 98 11.32 23.31 -2.48
CA CYS A 98 11.69 22.11 -3.21
C CYS A 98 13.08 21.62 -2.79
N GLY A 99 13.18 20.34 -2.43
CA GLY A 99 14.39 19.73 -1.90
C GLY A 99 14.70 20.09 -0.44
N GLU A 100 13.84 20.83 0.25
CA GLU A 100 13.90 20.97 1.72
C GLU A 100 13.81 19.57 2.36
N SER A 101 14.59 19.33 3.41
CA SER A 101 14.54 18.06 4.15
C SER A 101 14.41 18.27 5.65
N GLY A 102 13.84 17.26 6.29
CA GLY A 102 13.62 17.21 7.73
C GLY A 102 12.86 15.96 8.12
N SER A 103 12.35 15.92 9.35
CA SER A 103 11.36 14.92 9.71
C SER A 103 9.99 15.32 9.13
N TYR A 104 9.16 14.33 8.83
CA TYR A 104 7.79 14.59 8.36
C TYR A 104 7.02 15.50 9.32
N GLY A 105 7.14 15.27 10.63
CA GLY A 105 6.49 16.08 11.67
C GLY A 105 6.91 17.54 11.68
N ALA A 106 8.15 17.84 11.29
CA ALA A 106 8.62 19.23 11.14
C ALA A 106 8.03 19.87 9.88
N LEU A 107 8.02 19.15 8.77
CA LEU A 107 7.52 19.65 7.48
C LEU A 107 5.98 19.76 7.42
N LEU A 108 5.25 19.02 8.26
CA LEU A 108 3.80 19.16 8.41
C LEU A 108 3.37 20.56 8.87
N LYS A 109 4.26 21.31 9.52
CA LYS A 109 3.99 22.68 10.00
C LYS A 109 3.98 23.73 8.88
N LYS A 110 4.39 23.34 7.67
CA LYS A 110 4.50 24.20 6.49
C LYS A 110 3.41 23.89 5.47
N ASN A 111 3.06 24.85 4.61
CA ASN A 111 2.07 24.68 3.56
C ASN A 111 2.74 24.25 2.23
N GLY A 112 2.15 23.28 1.53
CA GLY A 112 2.61 22.83 0.20
C GLY A 112 1.92 23.50 -0.99
N LYS A 113 0.86 24.30 -0.76
CA LYS A 113 0.05 25.02 -1.76
C LYS A 113 -0.35 24.18 -2.97
N ASN A 114 -0.68 22.90 -2.74
CA ASN A 114 -0.98 21.91 -3.79
C ASN A 114 0.13 21.71 -4.85
N LYS A 115 1.31 22.28 -4.64
CA LYS A 115 2.48 22.19 -5.52
C LYS A 115 3.49 21.17 -5.02
N TYR A 116 3.67 21.12 -3.70
CA TYR A 116 4.70 20.33 -3.04
C TYR A 116 4.11 19.21 -2.20
N ASP A 117 4.76 18.05 -2.29
CA ASP A 117 4.53 16.92 -1.41
C ASP A 117 5.73 16.66 -0.50
N ARG A 118 5.47 15.89 0.55
CA ARG A 118 6.44 15.44 1.56
C ARG A 118 6.71 13.96 1.31
N ASP A 119 7.81 13.64 0.66
CA ASP A 119 8.17 12.26 0.33
C ASP A 119 8.94 11.61 1.49
N HIS A 120 8.42 10.51 2.04
CA HIS A 120 9.08 9.72 3.07
C HIS A 120 10.13 8.80 2.43
N ILE A 121 11.37 8.93 2.88
CA ILE A 121 12.50 8.15 2.36
C ILE A 121 13.25 7.53 3.55
N PRO A 122 13.19 6.20 3.78
CA PRO A 122 12.33 5.23 3.08
C PRO A 122 10.84 5.45 3.40
N SER A 123 9.96 4.81 2.64
CA SER A 123 8.50 5.00 2.79
C SER A 123 7.98 4.81 4.22
N LYS A 124 6.94 5.57 4.58
CA LYS A 124 6.22 5.45 5.87
C LYS A 124 5.80 4.00 6.16
N ALA A 125 5.29 3.30 5.15
CA ALA A 125 4.83 1.93 5.29
C ALA A 125 5.97 0.95 5.63
N ALA A 126 7.14 1.09 5.00
CA ALA A 126 8.32 0.28 5.33
C ALA A 126 8.80 0.54 6.76
N LEU A 127 8.83 1.80 7.20
CA LEU A 127 9.17 2.16 8.58
C LEU A 127 8.18 1.57 9.60
N GLN A 128 6.88 1.63 9.31
CA GLN A 128 5.85 1.04 10.17
C GLN A 128 5.93 -0.48 10.21
N LYS A 129 6.19 -1.14 9.08
CA LYS A 129 6.38 -2.60 9.03
C LYS A 129 7.62 -3.02 9.80
N ALA A 130 8.76 -2.35 9.63
CA ALA A 130 9.97 -2.62 10.40
C ALA A 130 9.74 -2.45 11.92
N ALA A 131 8.95 -1.45 12.33
CA ALA A 131 8.59 -1.28 13.74
C ALA A 131 7.68 -2.40 14.26
N LEU A 132 6.79 -2.97 13.45
CA LEU A 132 6.02 -4.16 13.82
C LEU A 132 6.94 -5.39 13.97
N ASP A 133 7.85 -5.60 13.01
CA ASP A 133 8.81 -6.70 13.07
C ASP A 133 9.66 -6.62 14.36
N GLN A 134 10.07 -5.41 14.76
CA GLN A 134 10.79 -5.21 16.03
C GLN A 134 9.93 -5.47 17.27
N LEU A 135 8.62 -5.18 17.25
CA LEU A 135 7.74 -5.53 18.36
C LEU A 135 7.60 -7.05 18.49
N ASP A 136 7.44 -7.74 17.36
CA ASP A 136 7.30 -9.19 17.30
C ASP A 136 8.60 -9.90 17.75
N GLU A 137 9.75 -9.50 17.19
CA GLU A 137 11.07 -10.04 17.55
C GLU A 137 11.41 -9.86 19.03
N ARG A 138 10.97 -8.74 19.62
CA ARG A 138 11.21 -8.40 21.02
C ARG A 138 10.10 -8.88 21.95
N GLN A 139 9.06 -9.52 21.43
CA GLN A 139 7.87 -9.97 22.15
C GLN A 139 7.23 -8.85 23.00
N ILE A 140 7.09 -7.67 22.42
CA ILE A 140 6.53 -6.48 23.07
C ILE A 140 5.08 -6.30 22.62
N GLU A 141 4.17 -6.43 23.58
CA GLU A 141 2.78 -6.05 23.39
C GLU A 141 2.56 -4.58 23.77
N LEU A 142 1.86 -3.85 22.90
CA LEU A 142 1.45 -2.47 23.15
C LEU A 142 -0.03 -2.41 23.50
N THR A 143 -0.39 -1.54 24.43
CA THR A 143 -1.80 -1.13 24.60
C THR A 143 -2.28 -0.35 23.38
N ASP A 144 -3.60 -0.30 23.14
CA ASP A 144 -4.19 0.48 22.04
C ASP A 144 -3.71 1.93 22.02
N LYS A 145 -3.58 2.56 23.21
CA LYS A 145 -3.06 3.92 23.34
C LYS A 145 -1.60 4.04 22.89
N GLN A 146 -0.76 3.08 23.25
CA GLN A 146 0.65 3.06 22.84
C GLN A 146 0.78 2.77 21.34
N ALA A 147 -0.02 1.84 20.81
CA ALA A 147 -0.08 1.54 19.39
C ALA A 147 -0.52 2.78 18.58
N ALA A 148 -1.55 3.51 19.03
CA ALA A 148 -2.00 4.74 18.39
C ALA A 148 -0.90 5.83 18.40
N VAL A 149 -0.17 6.00 19.50
CA VAL A 149 0.95 6.95 19.58
C VAL A 149 2.10 6.55 18.65
N LEU A 150 2.41 5.26 18.53
CA LEU A 150 3.51 4.77 17.70
C LEU A 150 3.17 4.77 16.20
N PHE A 151 2.00 4.20 15.85
CA PHE A 151 1.61 3.84 14.48
C PHE A 151 0.50 4.69 13.86
N GLY A 152 -0.16 5.57 14.62
CA GLY A 152 -1.26 6.38 14.10
C GLY A 152 -0.88 7.18 12.84
N PRO A 153 -1.85 7.78 12.13
CA PRO A 153 -1.60 8.54 10.91
C PRO A 153 -0.47 9.57 11.07
N TYR A 154 -0.40 10.15 12.26
CA TYR A 154 0.64 11.07 12.73
C TYR A 154 1.38 10.56 13.98
N GLY A 155 1.55 9.24 14.07
CA GLY A 155 2.29 8.58 15.14
C GLY A 155 3.79 8.88 15.09
N MET A 156 4.51 8.46 16.13
CA MET A 156 5.95 8.73 16.27
C MET A 156 6.75 8.24 15.06
N ILE A 157 6.49 7.03 14.56
CA ILE A 157 7.19 6.49 13.38
C ILE A 157 6.98 7.39 12.16
N SER A 158 5.73 7.76 11.88
CA SER A 158 5.39 8.60 10.73
C SER A 158 6.01 10.00 10.84
N LYS A 159 5.94 10.62 12.03
CA LYS A 159 6.47 11.97 12.28
C LYS A 159 8.00 12.01 12.26
N ALA A 160 8.66 10.96 12.72
CA ALA A 160 10.12 10.88 12.78
C ALA A 160 10.75 10.54 11.43
N GLY A 161 10.01 9.87 10.53
CA GLY A 161 10.49 9.48 9.21
C GLY A 161 11.16 10.63 8.46
N ALA A 162 12.32 10.34 7.87
CA ALA A 162 13.06 11.32 7.08
C ALA A 162 12.28 11.63 5.81
N THR A 163 12.22 12.92 5.48
CA THR A 163 11.35 13.43 4.42
C THR A 163 12.08 14.47 3.60
N VAL A 164 11.85 14.43 2.29
CA VAL A 164 12.30 15.47 1.36
C VAL A 164 11.09 16.04 0.62
N VAL A 165 11.06 17.36 0.50
CA VAL A 165 10.03 18.04 -0.26
C VAL A 165 10.29 17.86 -1.76
N THR A 166 9.27 17.44 -2.48
CA THR A 166 9.30 17.19 -3.91
C THR A 166 8.10 17.85 -4.60
N LEU A 167 8.17 18.02 -5.92
CA LEU A 167 7.02 18.48 -6.69
C LEU A 167 5.98 17.37 -6.77
N LYS A 168 4.71 17.74 -6.59
CA LYS A 168 3.60 16.79 -6.47
C LYS A 168 3.47 15.86 -7.68
N ASN A 169 3.71 16.36 -8.90
CA ASN A 169 3.63 15.53 -10.11
C ASN A 169 4.82 14.56 -10.21
N ASP A 170 6.06 15.02 -9.97
CA ASP A 170 7.24 14.16 -9.92
C ASP A 170 7.06 13.06 -8.87
N HIS A 171 6.59 13.42 -7.67
CA HIS A 171 6.27 12.46 -6.61
C HIS A 171 5.25 11.42 -7.06
N ARG A 172 4.10 11.87 -7.59
CA ARG A 172 3.02 11.00 -8.06
C ARG A 172 3.46 10.05 -9.17
N LEU A 173 4.29 10.51 -10.10
CA LEU A 173 4.69 9.71 -11.26
C LEU A 173 5.82 8.75 -10.92
N LEU A 174 6.81 9.19 -10.16
CA LEU A 174 8.09 8.51 -10.04
C LEU A 174 8.26 7.74 -8.73
N SER A 175 7.66 8.20 -7.62
CA SER A 175 7.77 7.46 -6.37
C SER A 175 7.04 6.12 -6.49
N GLU A 176 7.77 5.06 -6.19
CA GLU A 176 7.25 3.69 -6.16
C GLU A 176 6.33 3.45 -4.96
N THR A 177 6.31 4.38 -4.00
CA THR A 177 5.52 4.26 -2.77
C THR A 177 4.44 5.33 -2.63
N TYR A 178 4.26 6.17 -3.66
CA TYR A 178 3.19 7.17 -3.70
C TYR A 178 1.81 6.51 -3.78
N GLY A 179 0.94 6.85 -2.84
CA GLY A 179 -0.43 6.34 -2.77
C GLY A 179 -0.46 4.81 -2.77
N SER A 180 -1.32 4.21 -3.61
CA SER A 180 -1.52 2.75 -3.66
C SER A 180 -0.45 1.99 -4.47
N LYS A 181 0.67 2.63 -4.86
CA LYS A 181 1.73 1.95 -5.63
C LYS A 181 2.58 1.01 -4.77
N ASN A 182 2.59 1.20 -3.46
CA ASN A 182 3.28 0.30 -2.55
C ASN A 182 2.41 -0.94 -2.29
N ASN A 183 2.91 -2.13 -2.62
CA ASN A 183 2.23 -3.41 -2.36
C ASN A 183 2.83 -4.11 -1.13
N VAL A 184 2.11 -5.08 -0.56
CA VAL A 184 2.50 -5.77 0.68
C VAL A 184 3.89 -6.41 0.57
N ALA A 185 4.17 -7.14 -0.51
CA ALA A 185 5.45 -7.82 -0.70
C ALA A 185 6.62 -6.82 -0.73
N LYS A 186 6.42 -5.67 -1.36
CA LYS A 186 7.40 -4.59 -1.42
C LYS A 186 7.62 -3.94 -0.06
N ILE A 187 6.56 -3.71 0.71
CA ILE A 187 6.65 -3.17 2.08
C ILE A 187 7.46 -4.12 2.97
N GLU A 188 7.20 -5.42 2.89
CA GLU A 188 7.92 -6.44 3.67
C GLU A 188 9.40 -6.51 3.27
N GLN A 189 9.71 -6.42 1.97
CA GLN A 189 11.09 -6.39 1.51
C GLN A 189 11.81 -5.11 1.96
N ASP A 190 11.17 -3.95 1.79
CA ASP A 190 11.76 -2.66 2.17
C ASP A 190 11.98 -2.55 3.68
N ALA A 191 11.12 -3.15 4.50
CA ALA A 191 11.26 -3.18 5.96
C ALA A 191 12.51 -3.95 6.42
N LYS A 192 12.87 -5.02 5.71
CA LYS A 192 14.07 -5.83 6.01
C LYS A 192 15.38 -5.12 5.67
N GLU A 193 15.35 -4.17 4.72
CA GLU A 193 16.52 -3.43 4.28
C GLU A 193 16.21 -1.95 4.00
N LEU A 194 15.83 -1.23 5.07
CA LEU A 194 15.44 0.19 5.03
C LEU A 194 16.46 1.11 4.33
N GLN A 195 17.76 0.82 4.42
CA GLN A 195 18.77 1.60 3.73
C GLN A 195 18.67 1.44 2.20
N LEU A 196 18.52 0.21 1.72
CA LEU A 196 18.36 -0.07 0.28
C LEU A 196 17.04 0.52 -0.23
N ALA A 197 15.97 0.43 0.56
CA ALA A 197 14.70 1.08 0.26
C ALA A 197 14.87 2.60 0.12
N ALA A 198 15.54 3.26 1.07
CA ALA A 198 15.82 4.69 1.02
C ALA A 198 16.62 5.10 -0.22
N ILE A 199 17.64 4.30 -0.60
CA ILE A 199 18.44 4.52 -1.81
C ILE A 199 17.58 4.42 -3.07
N ARG A 200 16.73 3.39 -3.16
CA ARG A 200 15.86 3.16 -4.31
C ARG A 200 14.82 4.27 -4.44
N ASP A 201 14.14 4.61 -3.34
CA ASP A 201 13.13 5.68 -3.29
C ASP A 201 13.74 7.04 -3.71
N ALA A 202 14.94 7.38 -3.18
CA ALA A 202 15.65 8.60 -3.57
C ALA A 202 16.04 8.61 -5.05
N LYS A 203 16.54 7.49 -5.59
CA LYS A 203 16.98 7.37 -6.98
C LYS A 203 15.82 7.48 -7.97
N ALA A 204 14.64 6.94 -7.63
CA ALA A 204 13.47 7.00 -8.50
C ALA A 204 13.10 8.44 -8.86
N ILE A 205 13.11 9.33 -7.87
CA ILE A 205 12.86 10.77 -8.08
C ILE A 205 14.06 11.45 -8.73
N GLN A 206 15.29 11.22 -8.25
CA GLN A 206 16.49 11.87 -8.80
C GLN A 206 16.70 11.63 -10.29
N ASN A 207 16.40 10.43 -10.78
CA ASN A 207 16.65 10.04 -12.17
C ASN A 207 15.48 10.39 -13.09
N GLY A 208 14.26 10.48 -12.57
CA GLY A 208 13.06 10.67 -13.37
C GLY A 208 12.47 12.08 -13.34
N ALA A 209 12.87 12.92 -12.38
CA ALA A 209 12.24 14.23 -12.17
C ALA A 209 12.41 15.13 -13.39
N ASN A 210 11.30 15.64 -13.90
CA ASN A 210 11.27 16.50 -15.08
C ASN A 210 10.73 17.91 -14.77
N GLU A 211 9.97 18.09 -13.69
CA GLU A 211 9.46 19.40 -13.27
C GLU A 211 10.44 20.14 -12.35
N MET A 212 11.34 19.42 -11.65
CA MET A 212 12.34 20.05 -10.81
C MET A 212 13.33 20.87 -11.64
N ASP A 213 13.47 22.16 -11.32
CA ASP A 213 14.56 22.98 -11.85
C ASP A 213 15.93 22.53 -11.29
N ALA A 214 17.02 23.01 -11.90
CA ALA A 214 18.38 22.63 -11.49
C ALA A 214 18.68 22.94 -10.02
N LYS A 215 18.08 23.99 -9.45
CA LYS A 215 18.25 24.37 -8.04
C LYS A 215 17.55 23.36 -7.13
N CYS A 216 16.33 22.96 -7.46
CA CYS A 216 15.61 21.93 -6.73
C CYS A 216 16.31 20.58 -6.85
N GLN A 217 16.69 20.13 -8.04
CA GLN A 217 17.39 18.85 -8.22
C GLN A 217 18.67 18.79 -7.38
N LYS A 218 19.45 19.88 -7.34
CA LYS A 218 20.65 19.98 -6.51
C LYS A 218 20.32 19.89 -5.02
N LYS A 219 19.28 20.60 -4.55
CA LYS A 219 18.83 20.55 -3.15
C LYS A 219 18.32 19.16 -2.78
N TYR A 220 17.46 18.57 -3.60
CA TYR A 220 16.91 17.23 -3.41
C TYR A 220 18.03 16.20 -3.29
N LYS A 221 18.96 16.17 -4.25
CA LYS A 221 20.13 15.28 -4.23
C LYS A 221 20.97 15.45 -2.95
N ASN A 222 21.22 16.69 -2.52
CA ASN A 222 21.98 16.96 -1.31
C ASN A 222 21.24 16.52 -0.03
N SER A 223 19.93 16.75 0.02
CA SER A 223 19.05 16.33 1.11
C SER A 223 19.01 14.81 1.25
N THR A 224 18.85 14.09 0.14
CA THR A 224 18.79 12.63 0.14
C THR A 224 20.11 11.95 0.50
N LYS A 225 21.28 12.57 0.26
CA LYS A 225 22.58 11.98 0.61
C LYS A 225 22.62 11.52 2.06
N LYS A 226 22.23 12.39 3.00
CA LYS A 226 22.22 12.09 4.44
C LYS A 226 21.28 10.93 4.77
N ILE A 227 20.11 10.90 4.12
CA ILE A 227 19.09 9.85 4.31
C ILE A 227 19.61 8.50 3.81
N THR A 228 20.20 8.46 2.62
CA THR A 228 20.74 7.24 1.99
C THR A 228 22.01 6.72 2.65
N SER A 229 22.73 7.57 3.39
CA SER A 229 23.90 7.18 4.18
C SER A 229 23.53 6.54 5.52
N LYS A 230 22.28 6.66 5.98
CA LYS A 230 21.82 5.98 7.20
C LYS A 230 21.75 4.48 6.96
N THR A 231 22.41 3.69 7.80
CA THR A 231 22.42 2.23 7.70
C THR A 231 21.11 1.63 8.18
N HIS A 232 20.80 0.41 7.75
CA HIS A 232 19.62 -0.31 8.25
C HIS A 232 19.64 -0.41 9.78
N ALA A 233 20.78 -0.76 10.39
CA ALA A 233 20.94 -0.83 11.84
C ALA A 233 20.65 0.52 12.55
N GLN A 234 21.01 1.65 11.95
CA GLN A 234 20.68 2.97 12.49
C GLN A 234 19.17 3.24 12.45
N TYR A 235 18.47 2.88 11.36
CA TYR A 235 17.00 2.95 11.33
C TYR A 235 16.37 2.08 12.41
N ILE A 236 16.83 0.83 12.58
CA ILE A 236 16.32 -0.08 13.61
C ILE A 236 16.59 0.46 15.02
N SER A 237 17.76 1.06 15.26
CA SER A 237 18.07 1.71 16.54
C SER A 237 17.09 2.85 16.86
N GLU A 238 16.79 3.73 15.90
CA GLU A 238 15.82 4.81 16.07
C GLU A 238 14.39 4.29 16.30
N ILE A 239 13.99 3.25 15.57
CA ILE A 239 12.71 2.57 15.75
C ILE A 239 12.59 2.00 17.16
N ASN A 240 13.61 1.29 17.63
CA ASN A 240 13.64 0.70 18.96
C ASN A 240 13.60 1.77 20.06
N ALA A 241 14.29 2.89 19.88
CA ALA A 241 14.21 4.02 20.80
C ALA A 241 12.79 4.60 20.88
N MET A 242 12.06 4.66 19.75
CA MET A 242 10.66 5.09 19.76
C MET A 242 9.73 4.07 20.44
N ILE A 243 9.92 2.77 20.19
CA ILE A 243 9.19 1.69 20.88
C ILE A 243 9.40 1.80 22.40
N ASP A 244 10.64 1.95 22.85
CA ASP A 244 10.94 2.08 24.28
C ASP A 244 10.41 3.37 24.88
N GLY A 245 10.36 4.45 24.10
CA GLY A 245 9.73 5.71 24.49
C GLY A 245 8.24 5.56 24.76
N VAL A 246 7.48 4.92 23.87
CA VAL A 246 6.02 4.77 24.04
C VAL A 246 5.66 3.85 25.22
N ARG A 247 6.50 2.87 25.53
CA ARG A 247 6.28 1.98 26.68
C ARG A 247 6.30 2.70 28.02
N LYS A 248 6.96 3.86 28.10
CA LYS A 248 7.00 4.70 29.31
C LYS A 248 5.76 5.56 29.51
N ILE A 249 4.83 5.59 28.53
CA ILE A 249 3.60 6.36 28.63
C ILE A 249 2.69 5.69 29.68
N PRO A 250 2.31 6.38 30.76
CA PRO A 250 1.46 5.79 31.78
C PRO A 250 0.08 5.46 31.22
N VAL A 251 -0.34 4.22 31.41
CA VAL A 251 -1.70 3.77 31.18
C VAL A 251 -2.49 4.18 32.41
N LYS A 252 -3.17 5.35 32.35
CA LYS A 252 -4.15 5.68 33.39
C LYS A 252 -5.26 4.63 33.29
N LYS A 253 -5.42 3.85 34.35
CA LYS A 253 -6.54 2.92 34.55
C LYS A 253 -7.85 3.69 34.65
#